data_AF-A0A969NZW5-F1
#
_entry.id   AF-A0A969NZW5-F1
#
_cell.length_a   1.000
_cell.length_b   1.000
_cell.length_c   1.000
_cell.angle_alpha   90.00
_cell.angle_beta   90.00
_cell.angle_gamma   90.00
#
_symmetry.space_group_name_H-M   'P 1'
#
loop_
_entity.id
_entity.type
_entity.pdbx_description
1 polymer ?
#
loop_
_entity_poly.entity_id
_entity_poly.type
_entity_poly.pdbx_seq_one_letter_code
_entity_poly.pdbx_strand_id
1 'polypeptide(L)'
;MQDKTNELLRIIATYGVVFLELEDDKLCQYVLATVLNAPGYIEYCNHKDNIERRCRERAKNAEKYYWKLGSTPKREIVWKDAFNETRSGVVNGNENTKLNTIQRLGAVVSEIKQAKISVPTGKTAFLQFLIDKSKEIFGVGFSHSTLKQPAYKALWLPILTLSIESSLAVAPAEAIKSRVPLEIVTEPK
;
A
#
# COMPACT_ATOMS: atom_id res chain seq x y z
N MET A 1 -19.02 4.12 -14.47
CA MET A 1 -19.34 3.13 -15.52
C MET A 1 -18.32 1.99 -15.61
N GLN A 2 -17.02 2.26 -15.45
CA GLN A 2 -15.94 1.25 -15.51
C GLN A 2 -16.07 0.09 -14.50
N ASP A 3 -16.80 0.30 -13.40
CA ASP A 3 -17.09 -0.76 -12.42
C ASP A 3 -18.06 -1.81 -12.96
N LYS A 4 -18.98 -1.43 -13.86
CA LYS A 4 -20.05 -2.33 -14.33
C LYS A 4 -19.56 -3.36 -15.35
N THR A 5 -18.68 -2.97 -16.28
CA THR A 5 -18.09 -3.91 -17.26
C THR A 5 -17.08 -4.87 -16.63
N ASN A 6 -16.36 -4.42 -15.58
CA ASN A 6 -15.52 -5.29 -14.76
C ASN A 6 -16.34 -6.23 -13.88
N GLU A 7 -17.46 -5.76 -13.33
CA GLU A 7 -18.39 -6.60 -12.57
C GLU A 7 -18.99 -7.68 -13.45
N LEU A 8 -19.39 -7.35 -14.68
CA LEU A 8 -19.91 -8.30 -15.64
C LEU A 8 -18.88 -9.38 -16.01
N LEU A 9 -17.61 -9.02 -16.22
CA LEU A 9 -16.53 -10.00 -16.39
C LEU A 9 -16.42 -10.97 -15.21
N ARG A 10 -16.54 -10.45 -13.98
CA ARG A 10 -16.50 -11.28 -12.78
C ARG A 10 -17.66 -12.26 -12.80
N ILE A 11 -18.88 -11.79 -13.05
CA ILE A 11 -20.10 -12.62 -13.09
C ILE A 11 -19.96 -13.73 -14.14
N ILE A 12 -19.53 -13.38 -15.36
CA ILE A 12 -19.34 -14.35 -16.46
C ILE A 12 -18.30 -15.40 -16.07
N ALA A 13 -17.13 -14.98 -15.58
CA ALA A 13 -16.08 -15.91 -15.19
C ALA A 13 -16.50 -16.83 -14.03
N THR A 14 -17.21 -16.29 -13.02
CA THR A 14 -17.79 -17.10 -11.94
C THR A 14 -18.77 -18.13 -12.47
N TYR A 15 -19.67 -17.73 -13.38
CA TYR A 15 -20.65 -18.64 -13.98
C TYR A 15 -19.95 -19.78 -14.75
N GLY A 16 -18.93 -19.45 -15.53
CA GLY A 16 -18.12 -20.42 -16.26
C GLY A 16 -17.48 -21.48 -15.35
N VAL A 17 -16.96 -21.08 -14.19
CA VAL A 17 -16.38 -22.02 -13.22
C VAL A 17 -17.46 -22.83 -12.49
N VAL A 18 -18.48 -22.16 -11.95
CA VAL A 18 -19.43 -22.77 -11.02
C VAL A 18 -20.42 -23.68 -11.73
N PHE A 19 -20.95 -23.24 -12.87
CA PHE A 19 -22.07 -23.92 -13.55
C PHE A 19 -21.65 -24.62 -14.84
N LEU A 20 -20.65 -24.11 -15.56
CA LEU A 20 -20.16 -24.73 -16.78
C LEU A 20 -18.92 -25.61 -16.57
N GLU A 21 -18.40 -25.63 -15.33
CA GLU A 21 -17.24 -26.42 -14.93
C GLU A 21 -15.99 -26.19 -15.81
N LEU A 22 -15.86 -25.00 -16.38
CA LEU A 22 -14.76 -24.63 -17.26
C LEU A 22 -13.53 -24.22 -16.48
N GLU A 23 -12.37 -24.62 -17.01
CA GLU A 23 -11.05 -24.35 -16.47
C GLU A 23 -10.07 -23.99 -17.59
N ASP A 24 -8.94 -23.39 -17.21
CA ASP A 24 -7.82 -22.96 -18.03
C ASP A 24 -8.25 -22.17 -19.28
N ASP A 25 -7.76 -22.58 -20.45
CA ASP A 25 -8.03 -21.90 -21.70
C ASP A 25 -9.50 -22.00 -22.11
N LYS A 26 -10.24 -23.04 -21.70
CA LYS A 26 -11.68 -23.15 -22.00
C LYS A 26 -12.47 -22.08 -21.28
N LEU A 27 -12.13 -21.80 -20.03
CA LEU A 27 -12.74 -20.70 -19.27
C LEU A 27 -12.38 -19.35 -19.91
N CYS A 28 -11.11 -19.16 -20.30
CA CYS A 28 -10.67 -17.93 -20.95
C CYS A 28 -11.44 -17.67 -22.26
N GLN A 29 -11.57 -18.70 -23.10
CA GLN A 29 -12.30 -18.65 -24.37
C GLN A 29 -13.79 -18.36 -24.16
N TYR A 30 -14.42 -19.01 -23.19
CA TYR A 30 -15.81 -18.76 -22.82
C TYR A 30 -16.04 -17.31 -22.38
N VAL A 31 -15.21 -16.80 -21.48
CA VAL A 31 -15.32 -15.41 -20.99
C VAL A 31 -15.17 -14.43 -22.14
N LEU A 32 -14.14 -14.62 -22.99
CA LEU A 32 -13.90 -13.77 -24.15
C LEU A 32 -15.07 -13.80 -25.14
N ALA A 33 -15.51 -14.99 -25.54
CA ALA A 33 -16.63 -15.15 -26.46
C ALA A 33 -17.90 -14.51 -25.90
N THR A 34 -18.18 -14.67 -24.60
CA THR A 34 -19.36 -14.09 -23.96
C THR A 34 -19.33 -12.57 -23.98
N VAL A 35 -18.18 -11.94 -23.66
CA VAL A 35 -18.10 -10.47 -23.67
C VAL A 35 -18.07 -9.86 -25.07
N LEU A 36 -17.51 -10.56 -26.06
CA LEU A 36 -17.54 -10.10 -27.46
C LEU A 36 -18.96 -10.14 -28.04
N ASN A 37 -19.79 -11.07 -27.59
CA ASN A 37 -21.19 -11.19 -28.01
C ASN A 37 -22.16 -10.38 -27.14
N ALA A 38 -21.71 -9.80 -26.02
CA ALA A 38 -22.56 -9.01 -25.14
C ALA A 38 -22.81 -7.60 -25.73
N PRO A 39 -24.09 -7.23 -25.99
CA PRO A 39 -24.42 -5.93 -26.57
C PRO A 39 -23.88 -4.77 -25.72
N GLY A 40 -23.20 -3.82 -26.37
CA GLY A 40 -22.63 -2.64 -25.74
C GLY A 40 -21.39 -2.91 -24.86
N TYR A 41 -20.99 -4.16 -24.64
CA TYR A 41 -19.85 -4.45 -23.76
C TYR A 41 -18.57 -3.78 -24.25
N ILE A 42 -18.23 -3.97 -25.53
CA ILE A 42 -17.03 -3.38 -26.15
C ILE A 42 -17.15 -1.86 -26.26
N GLU A 43 -18.36 -1.32 -26.43
CA GLU A 43 -18.59 0.12 -26.49
C GLU A 43 -18.24 0.81 -25.15
N TYR A 44 -18.65 0.21 -24.04
CA TYR A 44 -18.47 0.79 -22.70
C TYR A 44 -17.26 0.27 -21.91
N CYS A 45 -16.53 -0.72 -22.44
CA CYS A 45 -15.33 -1.24 -21.80
C CYS A 45 -14.11 -0.35 -22.11
N ASN A 46 -13.33 0.03 -21.08
CA ASN A 46 -12.09 0.80 -21.25
C ASN A 46 -10.85 -0.09 -21.53
N HIS A 47 -11.04 -1.40 -21.70
CA HIS A 47 -9.98 -2.36 -21.98
C HIS A 47 -10.09 -2.94 -23.40
N LYS A 48 -10.67 -2.21 -24.37
CA LYS A 48 -10.95 -2.70 -25.73
C LYS A 48 -9.71 -3.26 -26.41
N ASP A 49 -8.61 -2.50 -26.34
CA ASP A 49 -7.34 -2.85 -26.98
C ASP A 49 -6.64 -4.05 -26.33
N ASN A 50 -7.14 -4.50 -25.17
CA ASN A 50 -6.56 -5.62 -24.44
C ASN A 50 -7.61 -6.49 -23.74
N ILE A 51 -8.74 -6.68 -24.41
CA ILE A 51 -9.89 -7.39 -23.83
C ILE A 51 -9.55 -8.85 -23.55
N GLU A 52 -8.75 -9.47 -24.42
CA GLU A 52 -8.31 -10.86 -24.26
C GLU A 52 -7.48 -11.05 -22.99
N ARG A 53 -6.43 -10.24 -22.76
CA ARG A 53 -5.64 -10.30 -21.52
C ARG A 53 -6.53 -10.08 -20.32
N ARG A 54 -7.48 -9.15 -20.40
CA ARG A 54 -8.39 -8.85 -19.31
C ARG A 54 -9.31 -10.03 -18.99
N CYS A 55 -9.82 -10.72 -20.01
CA CYS A 55 -10.60 -11.94 -19.84
C CYS A 55 -9.76 -13.05 -19.20
N ARG A 56 -8.52 -13.23 -19.65
CA ARG A 56 -7.58 -14.22 -19.09
C ARG A 56 -7.25 -13.95 -17.62
N GLU A 57 -6.98 -12.69 -17.25
CA GLU A 57 -6.77 -12.30 -15.85
C GLU A 57 -7.99 -12.63 -14.98
N ARG A 58 -9.19 -12.38 -15.49
CA ARG A 58 -10.44 -12.62 -14.77
C ARG A 58 -10.79 -14.10 -14.67
N ALA A 59 -10.55 -14.89 -15.71
CA ALA A 59 -10.68 -16.34 -15.70
C ALA A 59 -9.75 -16.95 -14.63
N LYS A 60 -8.45 -16.65 -14.68
CA LYS A 60 -7.47 -17.10 -13.68
C LYS A 60 -7.83 -16.69 -12.26
N ASN A 61 -8.37 -15.49 -12.09
CA ASN A 61 -8.87 -15.06 -10.79
C ASN A 61 -10.06 -15.94 -10.37
N ALA A 62 -11.07 -16.13 -11.23
CA ALA A 62 -12.24 -16.93 -10.89
C ALA A 62 -11.88 -18.36 -10.45
N GLU A 63 -10.93 -19.02 -11.12
CA GLU A 63 -10.48 -20.38 -10.77
C GLU A 63 -9.85 -20.51 -9.39
N LYS A 64 -9.27 -19.41 -8.88
CA LYS A 64 -8.67 -19.34 -7.54
C LYS A 64 -9.72 -19.15 -6.44
N TYR A 65 -10.86 -18.55 -6.74
CA TYR A 65 -11.87 -18.18 -5.75
C TYR A 65 -13.12 -19.05 -5.81
N TYR A 66 -13.46 -19.59 -6.98
CA TYR A 66 -14.67 -20.36 -7.22
C TYR A 66 -14.34 -21.82 -7.55
N TRP A 67 -15.31 -22.68 -7.29
CA TRP A 67 -15.25 -24.11 -7.56
C TRP A 67 -16.57 -24.56 -8.17
N LYS A 68 -16.54 -25.73 -8.81
CA LYS A 68 -17.71 -26.33 -9.48
C LYS A 68 -18.82 -26.55 -8.46
N LEU A 69 -20.07 -26.27 -8.84
CA LEU A 69 -21.20 -26.48 -7.96
C LEU A 69 -21.25 -27.96 -7.53
N GLY A 70 -21.41 -28.23 -6.24
CA GLY A 70 -21.41 -29.59 -5.69
C GLY A 70 -20.03 -30.23 -5.48
N SER A 71 -18.93 -29.56 -5.87
CA SER A 71 -17.57 -30.02 -5.55
C SER A 71 -17.07 -29.52 -4.19
N THR A 72 -16.03 -30.17 -3.67
CA THR A 72 -15.36 -29.75 -2.43
C THR A 72 -14.79 -28.34 -2.59
N PRO A 73 -15.07 -27.40 -1.66
CA PRO A 73 -14.52 -26.06 -1.72
C PRO A 73 -12.99 -26.05 -1.83
N LYS A 74 -12.45 -25.30 -2.80
CA LYS A 74 -10.98 -25.12 -2.97
C LYS A 74 -10.31 -24.42 -1.80
N ARG A 75 -11.08 -23.78 -0.91
CA ARG A 75 -10.57 -23.22 0.33
C ARG A 75 -11.03 -24.10 1.47
N GLU A 76 -10.08 -24.75 2.10
CA GLU A 76 -10.16 -25.00 3.54
C GLU A 76 -10.17 -23.62 4.18
N ILE A 77 -11.36 -23.09 4.42
CA ILE A 77 -11.46 -21.93 5.28
C ILE A 77 -11.15 -22.47 6.67
N VAL A 78 -9.91 -22.29 7.12
CA VAL A 78 -9.54 -22.41 8.53
C VAL A 78 -10.24 -21.26 9.26
N TRP A 79 -11.57 -21.37 9.37
CA TRP A 79 -12.46 -20.39 10.00
C TRP A 79 -12.16 -20.26 11.50
N LYS A 80 -11.43 -21.22 12.08
CA LYS A 80 -11.16 -21.29 13.52
C LYS A 80 -9.87 -20.59 13.95
N ASP A 81 -8.82 -20.56 13.14
CA ASP A 81 -7.52 -20.06 13.62
C ASP A 81 -7.33 -18.56 13.32
N ALA A 82 -7.90 -18.02 12.23
CA ALA A 82 -7.78 -16.59 11.91
C ALA A 82 -8.85 -15.70 12.57
N PHE A 83 -9.96 -16.28 13.02
CA PHE A 83 -11.09 -15.54 13.60
C PHE A 83 -11.04 -15.47 15.13
N ASN A 84 -10.55 -16.52 15.81
CA ASN A 84 -10.71 -16.65 17.26
C ASN A 84 -9.57 -16.16 18.14
N GLU A 85 -8.34 -15.97 17.65
CA GLU A 85 -7.23 -15.61 18.55
C GLU A 85 -7.00 -14.10 18.73
N THR A 86 -7.63 -13.19 17.98
CA THR A 86 -7.37 -11.75 18.22
C THR A 86 -8.43 -10.73 17.74
N ARG A 87 -9.57 -11.11 17.15
CA ARG A 87 -10.41 -10.14 16.40
C ARG A 87 -11.93 -10.24 16.55
N SER A 88 -12.41 -10.33 17.78
CA SER A 88 -13.81 -10.01 18.06
C SER A 88 -14.09 -8.52 17.75
N GLY A 89 -14.74 -8.23 16.62
CA GLY A 89 -15.28 -6.90 16.29
C GLY A 89 -14.92 -6.29 14.93
N VAL A 90 -14.18 -6.99 14.05
CA VAL A 90 -13.76 -6.40 12.76
C VAL A 90 -14.72 -6.79 11.63
N VAL A 91 -15.54 -5.83 11.20
CA VAL A 91 -16.59 -6.01 10.16
C VAL A 91 -15.99 -6.05 8.74
N ASN A 92 -14.75 -5.60 8.53
CA ASN A 92 -14.13 -5.49 7.20
C ASN A 92 -12.61 -5.74 7.23
N GLY A 93 -12.11 -6.65 6.38
CA GLY A 93 -10.68 -6.97 6.25
C GLY A 93 -9.80 -5.79 5.82
N ASN A 94 -10.36 -4.82 5.10
CA ASN A 94 -9.64 -3.59 4.72
C ASN A 94 -9.44 -2.66 5.92
N GLU A 95 -10.46 -2.51 6.76
CA GLU A 95 -10.36 -1.73 8.00
C GLU A 95 -9.34 -2.37 8.94
N ASN A 96 -9.33 -3.69 8.99
CA ASN A 96 -8.35 -4.43 9.76
C ASN A 96 -6.90 -4.13 9.36
N THR A 97 -6.66 -4.11 8.05
CA THR A 97 -5.34 -3.83 7.48
C THR A 97 -4.91 -2.40 7.79
N LYS A 98 -5.85 -1.45 7.72
CA LYS A 98 -5.61 -0.05 8.11
C LYS A 98 -5.28 0.06 9.60
N LEU A 99 -6.07 -0.55 10.48
CA LEU A 99 -5.86 -0.54 11.92
C LEU A 99 -4.51 -1.15 12.30
N ASN A 100 -4.16 -2.30 11.73
CA ASN A 100 -2.86 -2.93 11.93
C ASN A 100 -1.71 -2.00 11.51
N THR A 101 -1.84 -1.36 10.34
CA THR A 101 -0.83 -0.39 9.87
C THR A 101 -0.70 0.80 10.81
N ILE A 102 -1.82 1.35 11.30
CA ILE A 102 -1.84 2.45 12.28
C ILE A 102 -1.14 2.03 13.57
N GLN A 103 -1.48 0.86 14.10
CA GLN A 103 -0.89 0.32 15.34
C GLN A 103 0.62 0.14 15.20
N ARG A 104 1.08 -0.50 14.12
CA ARG A 104 2.51 -0.70 13.86
C ARG A 104 3.26 0.62 13.72
N LEU A 105 2.69 1.57 12.97
CA LEU A 105 3.32 2.89 12.81
C LEU A 105 3.37 3.65 14.13
N GLY A 106 2.31 3.59 14.93
CA GLY A 106 2.27 4.18 16.27
C GLY A 106 3.31 3.58 17.22
N ALA A 107 3.52 2.25 17.16
CA ALA A 107 4.55 1.57 17.94
C ALA A 107 5.97 2.01 17.52
N VAL A 108 6.27 2.03 16.21
CA VAL A 108 7.56 2.52 15.69
C VAL A 108 7.82 3.97 16.13
N VAL A 109 6.82 4.84 15.99
CA VAL A 109 6.89 6.25 16.41
C VAL A 109 7.15 6.38 17.91
N SER A 110 6.49 5.57 18.73
CA SER A 110 6.65 5.59 20.19
C SER A 110 8.05 5.13 20.60
N GLU A 111 8.57 4.09 19.95
CA GLU A 111 9.94 3.60 20.16
C GLU A 111 10.97 4.68 19.84
N ILE A 112 10.83 5.35 18.69
CA ILE A 112 11.73 6.45 18.29
C ILE A 112 11.75 7.55 19.35
N LYS A 113 10.58 7.92 19.90
CA LYS A 113 10.46 8.93 20.95
C LYS A 113 11.11 8.47 22.26
N GLN A 114 10.92 7.21 22.66
CA GLN A 114 11.45 6.66 23.91
C GLN A 114 12.96 6.48 23.85
N ALA A 115 13.47 5.88 22.78
CA ALA A 115 14.89 5.63 22.58
C ALA A 115 15.70 6.89 22.23
N LYS A 116 15.03 8.05 22.08
CA LYS A 116 15.64 9.35 21.70
C LYS A 116 16.57 9.22 20.49
N ILE A 117 16.18 8.40 19.52
CA ILE A 117 17.01 8.10 18.36
C ILE A 117 17.14 9.37 17.51
N SER A 118 18.36 9.69 17.08
CA SER A 118 18.58 10.74 16.08
C SER A 118 17.92 10.31 14.77
N VAL A 119 16.94 11.09 14.31
CA VAL A 119 16.19 10.80 13.09
C VAL A 119 16.68 11.68 11.94
N PRO A 120 16.62 11.20 10.69
CA PRO A 120 17.02 12.01 9.54
C PRO A 120 16.13 13.24 9.34
N THR A 121 16.74 14.39 9.08
CA THR A 121 16.06 15.68 8.82
C THR A 121 15.33 15.71 7.46
N GLY A 122 15.77 14.88 6.51
CA GLY A 122 15.18 14.80 5.17
C GLY A 122 13.94 13.92 5.13
N LYS A 123 12.83 14.43 4.58
CA LYS A 123 11.56 13.70 4.49
C LYS A 123 11.70 12.30 3.88
N THR A 124 12.38 12.16 2.74
CA THR A 124 12.53 10.86 2.08
C THR A 124 13.37 9.90 2.91
N ALA A 125 14.46 10.38 3.51
CA ALA A 125 15.33 9.59 4.39
C ALA A 125 14.58 9.15 5.66
N PHE A 126 13.75 10.03 6.23
CA PHE A 126 12.92 9.72 7.38
C PHE A 126 11.86 8.65 7.08
N LEU A 127 11.20 8.74 5.92
CA LEU A 127 10.25 7.69 5.50
C LEU A 127 10.96 6.35 5.33
N GLN A 128 12.16 6.34 4.76
CA GLN A 128 12.95 5.11 4.63
C GLN A 128 13.34 4.56 6.00
N PHE A 129 13.77 5.43 6.92
CA PHE A 129 14.06 5.06 8.30
C PHE A 129 12.86 4.41 9.00
N LEU A 130 11.64 4.92 8.83
CA LEU A 130 10.41 4.29 9.38
C LEU A 130 10.14 2.91 8.78
N ILE A 131 10.38 2.74 7.47
CA ILE A 131 10.21 1.46 6.80
C ILE A 131 11.18 0.43 7.36
N ASP A 132 12.44 0.82 7.53
CA ASP A 132 13.49 -0.08 8.00
C ASP A 132 13.30 -0.43 9.48
N LYS A 133 12.92 0.55 10.32
CA LYS A 133 12.54 0.27 11.72
C LYS A 133 11.31 -0.63 11.84
N SER A 134 10.32 -0.48 10.95
CA SER A 134 9.17 -1.39 10.97
C SER A 134 9.55 -2.82 10.58
N LYS A 135 10.48 -2.98 9.62
CA LYS A 135 11.01 -4.30 9.26
C LYS A 135 11.79 -4.93 10.40
N GLU A 136 12.58 -4.14 11.13
CA GLU A 136 13.33 -4.60 12.30
C GLU A 136 12.40 -5.11 13.41
N ILE A 137 11.35 -4.34 13.75
CA ILE A 137 10.46 -4.67 14.88
C ILE A 137 9.43 -5.75 14.51
N PHE A 138 8.88 -5.71 13.29
CA PHE A 138 7.72 -6.51 12.89
C PHE A 138 7.97 -7.45 11.70
N GLY A 139 9.18 -7.48 11.13
CA GLY A 139 9.50 -8.26 9.93
C GLY A 139 8.88 -7.75 8.62
N VAL A 140 8.12 -6.66 8.67
CA VAL A 140 7.37 -6.14 7.51
C VAL A 140 7.61 -4.63 7.38
N GLY A 141 7.80 -4.13 6.16
CA GLY A 141 7.93 -2.68 5.89
C GLY A 141 6.61 -2.01 5.55
N PHE A 142 6.54 -0.69 5.70
CA PHE A 142 5.44 0.09 5.13
C PHE A 142 5.70 0.40 3.65
N SER A 143 4.64 0.65 2.88
CA SER A 143 4.80 1.21 1.55
C SER A 143 4.94 2.74 1.61
N HIS A 144 5.71 3.31 0.69
CA HIS A 144 5.85 4.76 0.55
C HIS A 144 4.51 5.46 0.27
N SER A 145 3.63 4.83 -0.53
CA SER A 145 2.31 5.39 -0.83
C SER A 145 1.40 5.39 0.41
N THR A 146 1.47 4.34 1.24
CA THR A 146 0.75 4.26 2.51
C THR A 146 1.16 5.39 3.45
N LEU A 147 2.46 5.60 3.67
CA LEU A 147 2.96 6.64 4.59
C LEU A 147 2.59 8.06 4.17
N LYS A 148 2.35 8.30 2.86
CA LYS A 148 1.94 9.60 2.33
C LYS A 148 0.45 9.91 2.54
N GLN A 149 -0.39 8.91 2.83
CA GLN A 149 -1.81 9.15 3.05
C GLN A 149 -2.04 9.98 4.32
N PRO A 150 -3.07 10.85 4.36
CA PRO A 150 -3.27 11.82 5.45
C PRO A 150 -3.29 11.20 6.86
N ALA A 151 -3.97 10.06 7.02
CA ALA A 151 -4.12 9.37 8.29
C ALA A 151 -2.78 8.94 8.91
N TYR A 152 -1.87 8.40 8.09
CA TYR A 152 -0.55 7.96 8.59
C TYR A 152 0.43 9.12 8.67
N LYS A 153 0.34 10.09 7.75
CA LYS A 153 1.15 11.31 7.76
C LYS A 153 1.02 12.07 9.07
N ALA A 154 -0.18 12.16 9.61
CA ALA A 154 -0.44 12.81 10.90
C ALA A 154 0.34 12.19 12.08
N LEU A 155 0.67 10.89 12.00
CA LEU A 155 1.37 10.18 13.08
C LEU A 155 2.87 10.46 13.11
N TRP A 156 3.51 10.55 11.93
CA TRP A 156 4.97 10.66 11.85
C TRP A 156 5.48 12.07 11.55
N LEU A 157 4.67 12.95 10.96
CA LEU A 157 5.09 14.30 10.60
C LEU A 157 5.58 15.13 11.81
N PRO A 158 4.92 15.10 12.99
CA PRO A 158 5.37 15.88 14.14
C PRO A 158 6.80 15.54 14.59
N ILE A 159 7.22 14.28 14.46
CA ILE A 159 8.57 13.85 14.85
C ILE A 159 9.61 14.44 13.89
N LEU A 160 9.33 14.41 12.59
CA LEU A 160 10.20 14.99 11.60
C LEU A 160 10.33 16.50 11.81
N THR A 161 9.21 17.20 12.08
CA THR A 161 9.23 18.64 12.35
C THR A 161 10.06 18.96 13.59
N LEU A 162 9.87 18.24 14.70
CA LEU A 162 10.67 18.41 15.91
C LEU A 162 12.17 18.16 15.67
N SER A 163 12.50 17.16 14.84
CA SER A 163 13.89 16.88 14.48
C SER A 163 14.50 18.00 13.63
N ILE A 164 13.74 18.56 12.69
CA ILE A 164 14.18 19.72 11.89
C ILE A 164 14.41 20.93 12.79
N GLU A 165 13.46 21.24 13.68
CA GLU A 165 13.57 22.35 14.63
C GLU A 165 14.78 22.19 15.56
N SER A 166 14.99 20.98 16.10
CA SER A 166 16.15 20.66 16.94
C SER A 166 17.47 20.80 16.17
N SER A 167 17.52 20.39 14.90
CA SER A 167 18.70 20.55 14.04
C SER A 167 18.99 22.01 13.72
N LEU A 168 17.97 22.86 13.58
CA LEU A 168 18.12 24.30 13.32
C LEU A 168 18.54 25.08 14.58
N ALA A 169 18.10 24.66 15.76
CA ALA A 169 18.45 25.29 17.03
C ALA A 169 19.93 25.11 17.43
N VAL A 170 20.60 24.07 16.94
CA VAL A 170 22.05 23.83 17.18
C VAL A 170 22.93 24.69 16.27
N ALA A 171 22.38 25.28 15.20
CA ALA A 171 23.15 25.96 14.15
C ALA A 171 23.60 27.43 14.38
N PRO A 172 23.22 28.21 15.42
CA PRO A 172 23.67 29.60 15.51
C PRO A 172 24.67 29.92 16.64
N ALA A 173 25.48 28.96 17.13
CA ALA A 173 26.43 29.25 18.23
C ALA A 173 27.93 29.26 17.86
N GLU A 174 28.37 28.66 16.75
CA GLU A 174 29.81 28.52 16.45
C GLU A 174 30.37 29.42 15.33
N ALA A 175 29.53 30.20 14.62
CA ALA A 175 29.99 30.95 13.44
C ALA A 175 30.43 32.41 13.70
N ILE A 176 30.54 32.87 14.96
CA ILE A 176 30.94 34.26 15.28
C ILE A 176 32.13 34.30 16.26
N LYS A 177 33.18 33.51 16.05
CA LYS A 177 34.50 33.75 16.70
C LYS A 177 35.64 33.34 15.79
N SER A 178 35.83 34.05 14.67
CA SER A 178 37.14 34.16 14.00
C SER A 178 37.00 34.98 12.71
N ARG A 179 36.98 36.31 12.82
CA ARG A 179 37.55 37.15 11.76
C ARG A 179 37.89 38.57 12.24
N VAL A 180 39.04 38.67 12.89
CA VAL A 180 39.97 39.82 12.82
C VAL A 180 41.34 39.13 12.72
N PRO A 181 42.34 39.56 11.90
CA PRO A 181 42.66 40.94 11.48
C PRO A 181 43.04 41.00 9.96
N LEU A 182 43.52 42.06 9.28
CA LEU A 182 44.52 43.09 9.56
C LEU A 182 44.36 44.24 8.53
N GLU A 183 44.69 45.44 9.01
CA GLU A 183 45.13 46.67 8.35
C GLU A 183 45.54 46.60 6.86
N ILE A 184 45.05 47.58 6.08
CA ILE A 184 45.80 48.12 4.94
C ILE A 184 46.04 49.60 5.24
N VAL A 185 47.21 49.87 5.82
CA VAL A 185 47.85 51.18 5.79
C VAL A 185 48.55 51.30 4.45
N THR A 186 48.15 52.27 3.63
CA THR A 186 49.05 52.93 2.67
C THR A 186 48.58 54.36 2.41
N GLU A 187 49.25 55.34 3.04
CA GLU A 187 49.45 56.70 2.51
C GLU A 187 50.90 56.78 1.95
N PRO A 188 51.41 57.91 1.42
CA PRO A 188 50.94 58.69 0.26
C PRO A 188 52.10 59.00 -0.73
N LYS A 189 51.78 59.49 -1.94
CA LYS A 189 52.47 60.61 -2.62
C LYS A 189 51.73 61.05 -3.87
#